data_AF-A0A1L8MJV9-F1
#
_entry.id   AF-A0A1L8MJV9-F1
#
_cell.length_a   1.000
_cell.length_b   1.000
_cell.length_c   1.000
_cell.angle_alpha   90.00
_cell.angle_beta   90.00
_cell.angle_gamma   90.00
#
_symmetry.space_group_name_H-M   'P 1'
#
loop_
_entity.id
_entity.type
_entity.pdbx_description
1 polymer ?
#
loop_
_entity_poly.entity_id
_entity_poly.type
_entity_poly.pdbx_seq_one_letter_code
_entity_poly.pdbx_strand_id
1 'polypeptide(L)'
;MKKTSKPTSSMSNVFKALTALTFAVALVFAMTRLHTAEPNTATDAFKRLATLFERHVTSSHWQWRVSNATPMIMLVHYNDEGTETARTPVSINKNGWPTGEKSDRGCEKIWSSLVAAPLNVEEFKIYARFYTEEQKGANIHWCRFSLRSGAYFDYFPNTGSVSELKLN
;
A
#
# COMPACT_ATOMS: atom_id res chain seq x y z
N MET A 1 43.30 42.33 54.44
CA MET A 1 42.83 41.20 53.61
C MET A 1 41.66 41.68 52.74
N LYS A 2 41.79 41.67 51.41
CA LYS A 2 40.67 41.89 50.49
C LYS A 2 40.84 40.92 49.32
N LYS A 3 40.12 39.79 49.37
CA LYS A 3 39.98 38.87 48.23
C LYS A 3 38.81 39.36 47.39
N THR A 4 39.09 39.91 46.23
CA THR A 4 38.08 40.14 45.17
C THR A 4 38.28 39.08 44.11
N SER A 5 37.37 38.12 44.04
CA SER A 5 37.28 37.17 42.93
C SER A 5 35.88 37.25 42.30
N LYS A 6 35.82 37.78 41.08
CA LYS A 6 34.81 37.44 40.05
C LYS A 6 35.36 37.92 38.70
N PRO A 7 35.27 37.08 37.66
CA PRO A 7 34.07 37.13 36.83
C PRO A 7 33.58 35.73 36.42
N THR A 8 32.45 35.31 36.97
CA THR A 8 31.76 34.03 36.64
C THR A 8 30.63 34.23 35.62
N SER A 9 30.68 35.28 34.80
CA SER A 9 29.66 35.56 33.76
C SER A 9 30.09 35.10 32.37
N SER A 10 31.36 35.28 32.02
CA SER A 10 31.92 34.89 30.70
C SER A 10 31.87 33.37 30.49
N MET A 11 32.28 32.60 31.49
CA MET A 11 32.32 31.14 31.43
C MET A 11 30.92 30.51 31.26
N SER A 12 29.87 31.13 31.82
CA SER A 12 28.48 30.66 31.67
C SER A 12 27.94 30.86 30.25
N ASN A 13 28.27 31.98 29.61
CA ASN A 13 27.85 32.25 28.24
C ASN A 13 28.57 31.34 27.24
N VAL A 14 29.86 31.05 27.48
CA VAL A 14 30.62 30.08 26.70
C VAL A 14 30.02 28.67 26.81
N PHE A 15 29.63 28.25 28.02
CA PHE A 15 28.98 26.95 28.22
C PHE A 15 27.64 26.84 27.49
N LYS A 16 26.81 27.89 27.52
CA LYS A 16 25.53 27.93 26.79
C LYS A 16 25.72 27.88 25.27
N ALA A 17 26.73 28.60 24.75
CA ALA A 17 27.06 28.57 23.34
C ALA A 17 27.51 27.18 22.89
N LEU A 18 28.32 26.50 23.72
CA LEU A 18 28.81 25.16 23.42
C LEU A 18 27.70 24.11 23.41
N THR A 19 26.76 24.17 24.37
CA THR A 19 25.58 23.27 24.37
C THR A 19 24.63 23.54 23.21
N ALA A 20 24.43 24.79 22.82
CA ALA A 20 23.62 25.11 21.64
C ALA A 20 24.26 24.57 20.35
N LEU A 21 25.59 24.66 20.24
CA LEU A 21 26.34 24.18 19.08
C LEU A 21 26.29 22.64 18.97
N THR A 22 26.48 21.93 20.09
CA THR A 22 26.38 20.46 20.08
C THR A 22 24.98 19.98 19.75
N PHE A 23 23.94 20.65 20.24
CA PHE A 23 22.56 20.33 19.89
C PHE A 23 22.28 20.59 18.40
N ALA A 24 22.77 21.70 17.83
CA ALA A 24 22.64 21.99 16.40
C ALA A 24 23.36 20.93 15.54
N VAL A 25 24.57 20.52 15.91
CA VAL A 25 25.30 19.45 15.22
C VAL A 25 24.58 18.11 15.35
N ALA A 26 24.04 17.78 16.52
CA ALA A 26 23.25 16.58 16.73
C ALA A 26 21.95 16.60 15.90
N LEU A 27 21.29 17.76 15.74
CA LEU A 27 20.13 17.91 14.88
C LEU A 27 20.48 17.77 13.39
N VAL A 28 21.60 18.34 12.92
CA VAL A 28 22.06 18.17 11.54
C VAL A 28 22.47 16.71 11.28
N PHE A 29 23.13 16.07 12.24
CA PHE A 29 23.47 14.66 12.17
C PHE A 29 22.22 13.78 12.19
N ALA A 30 21.25 14.11 13.05
CA ALA A 30 19.94 13.48 13.07
C ALA A 30 19.24 13.70 11.73
N MET A 31 19.21 14.91 11.17
CA MET A 31 18.61 15.16 9.86
C MET A 31 19.32 14.40 8.75
N THR A 32 20.65 14.27 8.75
CA THR A 32 21.36 13.49 7.73
C THR A 32 21.23 11.97 7.90
N ARG A 33 21.01 11.47 9.13
CA ARG A 33 20.81 10.04 9.44
C ARG A 33 19.35 9.60 9.42
N LEU A 34 18.43 10.49 9.79
CA LEU A 34 16.97 10.35 9.77
C LEU A 34 16.34 11.00 8.52
N HIS A 35 17.14 11.42 7.54
CA HIS A 35 16.69 11.42 6.14
C HIS A 35 16.51 9.94 5.74
N THR A 36 15.49 9.31 6.30
CA THR A 36 14.90 8.11 5.74
C THR A 36 14.33 8.55 4.40
N ALA A 37 15.07 8.23 3.34
CA ALA A 37 14.58 8.34 1.99
C ALA A 37 13.35 7.42 1.85
N GLU A 38 12.15 7.94 2.11
CA GLU A 38 10.88 7.26 1.83
C GLU A 38 10.33 7.63 0.43
N PRO A 39 10.96 7.18 -0.67
CA PRO A 39 10.17 6.93 -1.89
C PRO A 39 10.07 5.47 -2.37
N ASN A 40 10.87 4.52 -1.86
CA ASN A 40 10.97 3.22 -2.54
C ASN A 40 10.38 2.01 -1.81
N THR A 41 10.29 2.00 -0.48
CA THR A 41 9.76 0.82 0.27
C THR A 41 8.27 0.61 0.02
N ALA A 42 7.45 1.66 0.13
CA ALA A 42 6.01 1.58 -0.08
C ALA A 42 5.65 1.21 -1.53
N THR A 43 6.37 1.76 -2.52
CA THR A 43 6.17 1.45 -3.93
C THR A 43 6.55 0.00 -4.24
N ASP A 44 7.66 -0.50 -3.69
CA ASP A 44 8.08 -1.90 -3.84
C ASP A 44 7.12 -2.87 -3.16
N ALA A 45 6.67 -2.55 -1.94
CA ALA A 45 5.65 -3.33 -1.24
C ALA A 45 4.33 -3.33 -2.02
N PHE A 46 3.89 -2.18 -2.53
CA PHE A 46 2.69 -2.08 -3.36
C PHE A 46 2.82 -2.89 -4.66
N LYS A 47 4.00 -2.90 -5.29
CA LYS A 47 4.28 -3.73 -6.47
C LYS A 47 4.13 -5.22 -6.14
N ARG A 48 4.66 -5.68 -5.00
CA ARG A 48 4.47 -7.08 -4.56
C ARG A 48 2.99 -7.42 -4.36
N LEU A 49 2.23 -6.52 -3.74
CA LEU A 49 0.78 -6.71 -3.55
C LEU A 49 0.02 -6.71 -4.87
N ALA A 50 0.41 -5.89 -5.86
CA ALA A 50 -0.17 -5.90 -7.20
C ALA A 50 0.07 -7.24 -7.92
N THR A 51 1.30 -7.78 -7.82
CA THR A 51 1.63 -9.11 -8.36
C THR A 51 0.87 -10.22 -7.65
N LEU A 52 0.72 -10.14 -6.33
CA LEU A 52 -0.09 -11.08 -5.56
C LEU A 52 -1.56 -11.02 -5.99
N PHE A 53 -2.10 -9.81 -6.14
CA PHE A 53 -3.46 -9.57 -6.62
C PHE A 53 -3.68 -10.23 -7.98
N GLU A 54 -2.81 -9.99 -8.96
CA GLU A 54 -2.90 -10.59 -10.31
C GLU A 54 -2.86 -12.12 -10.29
N ARG A 55 -1.95 -12.69 -9.48
CA ARG A 55 -1.87 -14.14 -9.28
C ARG A 55 -3.17 -14.69 -8.72
N HIS A 56 -3.76 -14.01 -7.73
CA HIS A 56 -5.01 -14.43 -7.10
C HIS A 56 -6.23 -14.22 -7.99
N VAL A 57 -6.24 -13.23 -8.89
CA VAL A 57 -7.25 -13.13 -9.95
C VAL A 57 -7.20 -14.38 -10.84
N THR A 58 -6.00 -14.75 -11.28
CA THR A 58 -5.80 -15.89 -12.17
C THR A 58 -6.14 -17.21 -11.48
N SER A 59 -5.68 -17.43 -10.24
CA SER A 59 -5.99 -18.66 -9.50
C SER A 59 -7.49 -18.78 -9.20
N SER A 60 -8.15 -17.66 -8.87
CA SER A 60 -9.60 -17.62 -8.66
C SER A 60 -10.37 -18.07 -9.91
N HIS A 61 -9.93 -17.61 -11.10
CA HIS A 61 -10.54 -18.03 -12.36
C HIS A 61 -10.40 -19.53 -12.61
N TRP A 62 -9.21 -20.09 -12.37
CA TRP A 62 -8.97 -21.52 -12.52
C TRP A 62 -9.78 -22.35 -11.53
N GLN A 63 -9.86 -21.91 -10.26
CA GLN A 63 -10.67 -22.55 -9.25
C GLN A 63 -12.15 -22.53 -9.60
N TRP A 64 -12.68 -21.40 -10.09
CA TRP A 64 -14.05 -21.28 -10.55
C TRP A 64 -14.36 -22.24 -11.71
N ARG A 65 -13.43 -22.35 -12.67
CA ARG A 65 -13.57 -23.26 -13.82
C ARG A 65 -13.73 -24.73 -13.43
N VAL A 66 -13.08 -25.17 -12.35
CA VAL A 66 -13.18 -26.56 -11.86
C VAL A 66 -14.31 -26.75 -10.84
N SER A 67 -14.89 -25.66 -10.32
CA SER A 67 -15.91 -25.67 -9.26
C SER A 67 -17.35 -25.55 -9.79
N ASN A 68 -17.62 -25.93 -11.03
CA ASN A 68 -18.96 -25.85 -11.66
C ASN A 68 -19.57 -24.43 -11.70
N ALA A 69 -18.74 -23.41 -11.95
CA ALA A 69 -19.18 -22.06 -12.23
C ALA A 69 -20.02 -21.38 -11.12
N THR A 70 -19.65 -21.58 -9.85
CA THR A 70 -20.33 -20.95 -8.70
C THR A 70 -20.16 -19.43 -8.67
N PRO A 71 -21.13 -18.67 -8.11
CA PRO A 71 -21.02 -17.21 -7.96
C PRO A 71 -20.02 -16.79 -6.87
N MET A 72 -19.49 -17.74 -6.11
CA MET A 72 -18.53 -17.52 -5.04
C MET A 72 -17.57 -18.71 -4.95
N ILE A 73 -16.31 -18.43 -4.65
CA ILE A 73 -15.29 -19.43 -4.33
C ILE A 73 -14.61 -19.07 -2.99
N MET A 74 -13.95 -20.04 -2.38
CA MET A 74 -13.10 -19.82 -1.21
C MET A 74 -11.64 -19.81 -1.65
N LEU A 75 -11.01 -18.63 -1.60
CA LEU A 75 -9.58 -18.47 -1.89
C LEU A 75 -8.77 -18.68 -0.62
N VAL A 76 -7.73 -19.49 -0.70
CA VAL A 76 -6.78 -19.76 0.39
C VAL A 76 -5.51 -18.95 0.13
N HIS A 77 -5.04 -18.24 1.15
CA HIS A 77 -3.85 -17.40 1.10
C HIS A 77 -2.70 -18.10 1.81
N TYR A 78 -1.52 -18.02 1.21
CA TYR A 78 -0.30 -18.61 1.75
C TYR A 78 0.76 -17.53 1.89
N ASN A 79 1.62 -17.66 2.90
CA ASN A 79 2.87 -16.90 2.97
C ASN A 79 3.97 -17.52 2.09
N ASP A 80 5.14 -16.90 2.08
CA ASP A 80 6.29 -17.36 1.30
C ASP A 80 6.83 -18.72 1.78
N GLU A 81 6.57 -19.10 3.04
CA GLU A 81 6.87 -20.41 3.61
C GLU A 81 5.83 -21.49 3.27
N GLY A 82 4.78 -21.17 2.51
CA GLY A 82 3.71 -22.11 2.13
C GLY A 82 2.73 -22.43 3.26
N THR A 83 2.74 -21.68 4.35
CA THR A 83 1.78 -21.78 5.45
C THR A 83 0.52 -20.99 5.10
N GLU A 84 -0.64 -21.60 5.33
CA GLU A 84 -1.92 -20.92 5.16
C GLU A 84 -2.05 -19.75 6.15
N THR A 85 -2.29 -18.55 5.63
CA THR A 85 -2.43 -17.32 6.43
C THR A 85 -3.88 -16.87 6.56
N ALA A 86 -4.72 -17.14 5.57
CA ALA A 86 -6.12 -16.75 5.56
C ALA A 86 -6.96 -17.56 4.57
N ARG A 87 -8.29 -17.49 4.74
CA ARG A 87 -9.27 -17.89 3.72
C ARG A 87 -10.29 -16.79 3.54
N THR A 88 -10.57 -16.42 2.30
CA THR A 88 -11.53 -15.35 1.99
C THR A 88 -12.56 -15.81 0.97
N PRO A 89 -13.84 -15.43 1.12
CA PRO A 89 -14.80 -15.58 0.05
C PRO A 89 -14.50 -14.58 -1.07
N VAL A 90 -14.45 -15.07 -2.31
CA VAL A 90 -14.29 -14.26 -3.52
C VAL A 90 -15.58 -14.38 -4.33
N SER A 91 -16.26 -13.25 -4.55
CA SER A 91 -17.41 -13.21 -5.46
C SER A 91 -16.92 -13.28 -6.90
N ILE A 92 -17.57 -14.09 -7.73
CA ILE A 92 -17.20 -14.34 -9.12
C ILE A 92 -18.35 -13.94 -10.04
N ASN A 93 -18.04 -13.24 -11.13
CA ASN A 93 -19.04 -12.89 -12.14
C ASN A 93 -19.30 -14.04 -13.11
N LYS A 94 -20.28 -13.86 -14.00
CA LYS A 94 -20.65 -14.85 -15.03
C LYS A 94 -19.52 -15.26 -15.99
N ASN A 95 -18.46 -14.45 -16.10
CA ASN A 95 -17.30 -14.73 -16.96
C ASN A 95 -16.19 -15.48 -16.20
N GLY A 96 -16.40 -15.76 -14.90
CA GLY A 96 -15.43 -16.47 -14.07
C GLY A 96 -14.35 -15.60 -13.46
N TRP A 97 -14.56 -14.28 -13.38
CA TRP A 97 -13.59 -13.35 -12.80
C TRP A 97 -14.04 -12.80 -11.46
N PRO A 98 -13.11 -12.53 -10.52
CA PRO A 98 -13.39 -11.80 -9.30
C PRO A 98 -14.20 -10.51 -9.55
N THR A 99 -15.20 -10.27 -8.72
CA THR A 99 -16.11 -9.14 -8.90
C THR A 99 -16.61 -8.62 -7.56
N GLY A 100 -17.21 -7.44 -7.60
CA GLY A 100 -17.83 -6.79 -6.47
C GLY A 100 -18.97 -5.88 -6.92
N GLU A 101 -19.51 -5.13 -5.97
CA GLU A 101 -20.45 -4.04 -6.24
C GLU A 101 -19.79 -2.98 -7.14
N LYS A 102 -20.57 -2.29 -7.98
CA LYS A 102 -20.08 -1.20 -8.85
C LYS A 102 -19.90 0.10 -8.04
N SER A 103 -18.95 0.08 -7.10
CA SER A 103 -18.69 1.16 -6.16
C SER A 103 -17.25 1.07 -5.62
N ASP A 104 -16.75 2.16 -5.03
CA ASP A 104 -15.45 2.17 -4.34
C ASP A 104 -15.38 1.05 -3.30
N ARG A 105 -16.45 0.88 -2.50
CA ARG A 105 -16.58 -0.19 -1.52
C ARG A 105 -16.53 -1.58 -2.16
N GLY A 106 -17.07 -1.74 -3.37
CA GLY A 106 -16.93 -2.98 -4.13
C GLY A 106 -15.49 -3.27 -4.54
N CYS A 107 -14.75 -2.25 -4.96
CA CYS A 107 -13.32 -2.37 -5.24
C CYS A 107 -12.50 -2.70 -3.98
N GLU A 108 -12.84 -2.10 -2.84
CA GLU A 108 -12.25 -2.44 -1.54
C GLU A 108 -12.50 -3.90 -1.17
N LYS A 109 -13.73 -4.40 -1.38
CA LYS A 109 -14.06 -5.81 -1.15
C LYS A 109 -13.24 -6.72 -2.06
N ILE A 110 -13.15 -6.43 -3.36
CA ILE A 110 -12.32 -7.19 -4.31
C ILE A 110 -10.88 -7.26 -3.80
N TRP A 111 -10.30 -6.12 -3.41
CA TRP A 111 -8.95 -6.07 -2.83
C TRP A 111 -8.82 -6.96 -1.60
N SER A 112 -9.68 -6.77 -0.59
CA SER A 112 -9.59 -7.51 0.68
C SER A 112 -9.78 -9.02 0.48
N SER A 113 -10.65 -9.44 -0.44
CA SER A 113 -10.84 -10.84 -0.79
C SER A 113 -9.62 -11.42 -1.51
N LEU A 114 -9.00 -10.68 -2.42
CA LEU A 114 -7.88 -11.19 -3.22
C LEU A 114 -6.53 -11.05 -2.53
N VAL A 115 -6.31 -10.10 -1.63
CA VAL A 115 -5.00 -9.88 -1.00
C VAL A 115 -4.98 -10.35 0.46
N ALA A 116 -6.16 -10.55 1.07
CA ALA A 116 -6.31 -10.84 2.50
C ALA A 116 -5.62 -9.82 3.43
N ALA A 117 -5.41 -8.60 2.93
CA ALA A 117 -4.83 -7.50 3.68
C ALA A 117 -5.77 -6.27 3.67
N PRO A 118 -5.80 -5.49 4.75
CA PRO A 118 -6.48 -4.20 4.74
C PRO A 118 -5.83 -3.25 3.72
N LEU A 119 -6.61 -2.27 3.26
CA LEU A 119 -6.10 -1.19 2.39
C LEU A 119 -5.10 -0.27 3.12
N ASN A 120 -5.11 -0.28 4.45
CA ASN A 120 -4.05 0.32 5.25
C ASN A 120 -3.04 -0.78 5.58
N VAL A 121 -2.01 -0.91 4.76
CA VAL A 121 -0.84 -1.72 5.10
C VAL A 121 0.01 -0.85 6.02
N GLU A 122 0.64 -1.43 7.05
CA GLU A 122 1.25 -0.73 8.20
C GLU A 122 1.91 0.63 7.86
N GLU A 123 2.64 0.69 6.76
CA GLU A 123 3.43 1.84 6.31
C GLU A 123 2.73 2.74 5.27
N PHE A 124 1.64 2.30 4.62
CA PHE A 124 0.97 3.06 3.56
C PHE A 124 -0.50 2.70 3.34
N LYS A 125 -1.27 3.70 2.90
CA LYS A 125 -2.66 3.56 2.52
C LYS A 125 -2.81 3.38 1.00
N ILE A 126 -3.55 2.34 0.64
CA ILE A 126 -4.02 2.04 -0.71
C ILE A 126 -5.43 2.63 -0.86
N TYR A 127 -5.65 3.33 -1.95
CA TYR A 127 -6.96 3.86 -2.33
C TYR A 127 -7.57 2.94 -3.39
N ALA A 128 -8.78 2.46 -3.16
CA ALA A 128 -9.56 1.73 -4.14
C ALA A 128 -10.65 2.64 -4.70
N ARG A 129 -10.67 2.86 -6.01
CA ARG A 129 -11.62 3.73 -6.69
C ARG A 129 -12.29 3.00 -7.84
N PHE A 130 -13.61 3.10 -7.90
CA PHE A 130 -14.41 2.59 -9.00
C PHE A 130 -14.50 3.63 -10.11
N TYR A 131 -14.26 3.16 -11.32
CA TYR A 131 -14.41 3.93 -12.54
C TYR A 131 -15.34 3.20 -13.51
N THR A 132 -16.08 3.98 -14.29
CA THR A 132 -16.92 3.48 -15.36
C THR A 132 -16.85 4.44 -16.54
N GLU A 133 -16.85 3.88 -17.74
CA GLU A 133 -16.88 4.62 -18.98
C GLU A 133 -17.76 3.89 -19.99
N GLU A 134 -18.57 4.64 -20.72
CA GLU A 134 -19.36 4.10 -21.81
C GLU A 134 -18.53 4.15 -23.10
N GLN A 135 -18.19 2.98 -23.65
CA GLN A 135 -17.40 2.87 -24.86
C GLN A 135 -18.11 1.98 -25.88
N LYS A 136 -18.44 2.54 -27.05
CA LYS A 136 -19.09 1.82 -28.17
C LYS A 136 -20.36 1.05 -27.74
N GLY A 137 -21.16 1.63 -26.84
CA GLY A 137 -22.39 1.01 -26.31
C GLY A 137 -22.17 -0.07 -25.25
N ALA A 138 -20.93 -0.27 -24.79
CA ALA A 138 -20.60 -1.14 -23.66
C ALA A 138 -20.17 -0.31 -22.45
N ASN A 139 -20.75 -0.60 -21.27
CA ASN A 139 -20.32 -0.02 -20.00
C ASN A 139 -19.09 -0.76 -19.48
N ILE A 140 -17.92 -0.18 -19.74
CA ILE A 140 -16.65 -0.65 -19.20
C ILE A 140 -16.50 -0.10 -17.80
N HIS A 141 -16.09 -0.94 -16.86
CA HIS A 141 -15.81 -0.51 -15.50
C HIS A 141 -14.55 -1.19 -14.99
N TRP A 142 -13.84 -0.50 -14.11
CA TRP A 142 -12.60 -0.99 -13.51
C TRP A 142 -12.42 -0.44 -12.11
N CYS A 143 -11.58 -1.14 -11.34
CA CYS A 143 -11.10 -0.70 -10.06
C CYS A 143 -9.67 -0.20 -10.22
N ARG A 144 -9.39 1.02 -9.79
CA ARG A 144 -8.02 1.52 -9.66
C ARG A 144 -7.57 1.40 -8.22
N PHE A 145 -6.44 0.76 -8.02
CA PHE A 145 -5.74 0.71 -6.74
C PHE A 145 -4.52 1.62 -6.82
N SER A 146 -4.37 2.55 -5.89
CA SER A 146 -3.29 3.55 -5.95
C SER A 146 -2.71 3.91 -4.60
N LEU A 147 -1.47 4.38 -4.61
CA LEU A 147 -0.81 5.05 -3.49
C LEU A 147 -0.99 6.56 -3.56
N ARG A 148 -0.76 7.24 -2.43
CA ARG A 148 -0.68 8.71 -2.39
C ARG A 148 0.45 9.24 -3.28
N SER A 149 1.54 8.49 -3.44
CA SER A 149 2.67 8.86 -4.31
C SER A 149 2.30 8.94 -5.80
N GLY A 150 1.13 8.42 -6.19
CA GLY A 150 0.69 8.40 -7.58
C GLY A 150 0.92 7.06 -8.27
N ALA A 151 1.62 6.10 -7.66
CA ALA A 151 1.71 4.74 -8.18
C ALA A 151 0.33 4.07 -8.22
N TYR A 152 -0.06 3.44 -9.33
CA TYR A 152 -1.37 2.80 -9.47
C TYR A 152 -1.40 1.64 -10.45
N PHE A 153 -2.39 0.76 -10.32
CA PHE A 153 -2.76 -0.23 -11.33
C PHE A 153 -4.29 -0.35 -11.42
N ASP A 154 -4.77 -0.82 -12.57
CA ASP A 154 -6.20 -1.00 -12.87
C ASP A 154 -6.55 -2.49 -12.96
N TYR A 155 -7.70 -2.85 -12.41
CA TYR A 155 -8.30 -4.17 -12.55
C TYR A 155 -9.64 -4.08 -13.28
N PHE A 156 -9.84 -4.91 -14.30
CA PHE A 156 -11.04 -4.95 -15.12
C PHE A 156 -11.86 -6.22 -14.81
N PRO A 157 -12.92 -6.15 -13.96
CA PRO A 157 -13.68 -7.34 -13.56
C PRO A 157 -14.31 -8.10 -14.74
N ASN A 158 -14.65 -7.40 -15.83
CA ASN A 158 -15.28 -8.05 -16.98
C ASN A 158 -14.35 -9.05 -17.71
N THR A 159 -13.05 -8.77 -17.74
CA THR A 159 -12.04 -9.55 -18.50
C THR A 159 -11.03 -10.25 -17.62
N GLY A 160 -10.97 -9.92 -16.32
CA GLY A 160 -9.93 -10.41 -15.42
C GLY A 160 -8.58 -9.73 -15.62
N SER A 161 -8.48 -8.73 -16.50
CA SER A 161 -7.21 -8.09 -16.82
C SER A 161 -6.74 -7.20 -15.68
N VAL A 162 -5.45 -7.28 -15.35
CA VAL A 162 -4.75 -6.39 -14.43
C VAL A 162 -3.73 -5.60 -15.24
N SER A 163 -3.71 -4.28 -15.12
CA SER A 163 -2.70 -3.46 -15.80
C SER A 163 -1.35 -3.57 -15.09
N GLU A 164 -0.27 -3.32 -15.81
CA GLU A 164 1.02 -3.07 -15.19
C GLU A 164 0.95 -1.89 -14.21
N LEU A 165 1.81 -1.93 -13.20
CA LEU A 165 1.97 -0.83 -12.24
C LEU A 165 2.55 0.39 -12.95
N LYS A 166 1.82 1.50 -12.90
CA LYS A 166 2.22 2.79 -13.45
C LYS A 166 2.69 3.71 -12.33
N LEU A 167 3.74 4.48 -12.60
CA LEU A 167 4.23 5.56 -11.75
C LEU A 167 3.81 6.87 -12.40
N ASN A 168 3.20 7.77 -11.61
CA ASN A 168 2.74 9.08 -12.07
C ASN A 168 3.77 10.16 -11.77
#